data_AF-A0A2Z4Y0E5-F1
#
_entry.id   AF-A0A2Z4Y0E5-F1
#
_cell.length_a   1.000
_cell.length_b   1.000
_cell.length_c   1.000
_cell.angle_alpha   90.00
_cell.angle_beta   90.00
_cell.angle_gamma   90.00
#
_symmetry.space_group_name_H-M   'P 1'
#
loop_
_entity.id
_entity.type
_entity.pdbx_description
1 polymer ?
#
loop_
_entity_poly.entity_id
_entity_poly.type
_entity_poly.pdbx_seq_one_letter_code
_entity_poly.pdbx_strand_id
1 'polypeptide(L)'
;MSLEKLLTEQVTNIIEPFLATYEEKLKAYDSRVNSIMELPLTPKQIALVLNYKTTTSIDRLFELGSLTNVSSNNTRMATVAEVLEYKFKERN
;
A
#
# COMPACT_ATOMS: atom_id res chain seq x y z
N MET A 1 37.51 30.13 -15.81
CA MET A 1 36.71 29.02 -15.27
C MET A 1 36.40 28.08 -16.43
N SER A 2 36.75 26.79 -16.35
CA SER A 2 36.55 25.85 -17.48
C SER A 2 35.12 25.35 -17.52
N LEU A 3 34.65 24.98 -18.71
CA LEU A 3 33.31 24.40 -18.92
C LEU A 3 33.11 23.15 -18.05
N GLU A 4 34.14 22.32 -17.90
CA GLU A 4 34.14 21.11 -17.07
C GLU A 4 33.92 21.40 -15.59
N LYS A 5 34.57 22.46 -15.06
CA LYS A 5 34.34 22.88 -13.66
C LYS A 5 32.92 23.39 -13.46
N LEU A 6 32.40 24.14 -14.43
CA LEU A 6 31.03 24.68 -14.37
C LEU A 6 29.98 23.56 -14.47
N LEU A 7 30.20 22.57 -15.33
CA LEU A 7 29.38 21.36 -15.41
C LEU A 7 29.41 20.55 -14.13
N THR A 8 30.60 20.39 -13.54
CA THR A 8 30.76 19.65 -12.28
C THR A 8 30.01 20.36 -11.16
N GLU A 9 30.16 21.68 -11.01
CA GLU A 9 29.42 22.48 -10.03
C GLU A 9 27.91 22.43 -10.25
N GLN A 10 27.44 22.43 -11.50
CA GLN A 10 26.02 22.27 -11.80
C GLN A 10 25.51 20.89 -11.36
N VAL A 11 26.25 19.81 -11.62
CA VAL A 11 25.85 18.47 -11.22
C VAL A 11 25.84 18.31 -9.69
N THR A 12 26.91 18.70 -9.00
CA THR A 12 27.04 18.48 -7.55
C THR A 12 26.26 19.49 -6.71
N ASN A 13 26.22 20.76 -7.08
CA ASN A 13 25.59 21.78 -6.22
C ASN A 13 24.12 22.04 -6.58
N ILE A 14 23.73 21.78 -7.83
CA ILE A 14 22.35 22.00 -8.28
C ILE A 14 21.62 20.67 -8.34
N ILE A 15 22.09 19.70 -9.12
CA ILE A 15 21.32 18.48 -9.41
C ILE A 15 21.30 17.49 -8.23
N GLU A 16 22.43 17.23 -7.59
CA GLU A 16 22.55 16.22 -6.51
C GLU A 16 21.58 16.47 -5.33
N PRO A 17 21.41 17.71 -4.81
CA PRO A 17 20.42 17.99 -3.78
C PRO A 17 18.97 17.72 -4.21
N PHE A 18 18.63 17.97 -5.48
CA PHE A 18 17.29 17.65 -5.99
C PHE A 18 17.07 16.14 -6.01
N LEU A 19 18.05 15.36 -6.50
CA LEU A 19 17.96 13.91 -6.52
C LEU A 19 17.80 13.33 -5.11
N ALA A 20 18.61 13.79 -4.14
CA ALA A 20 18.49 13.38 -2.74
C ALA A 20 17.09 13.67 -2.18
N THR A 21 16.55 14.88 -2.46
CA THR A 21 15.20 15.26 -2.02
C THR A 21 14.12 14.36 -2.63
N TYR A 22 14.23 14.03 -3.91
CA TYR A 22 13.28 13.14 -4.57
C TYR A 22 13.37 11.71 -4.05
N GLU A 23 14.58 11.22 -3.79
CA GLU A 23 14.79 9.90 -3.19
C GLU A 23 14.15 9.80 -1.80
N GLU A 24 14.34 10.81 -0.95
CA GLU A 24 13.68 10.86 0.37
C GLU A 24 12.15 10.90 0.25
N LYS A 25 11.61 11.71 -0.67
CA LYS A 25 10.17 11.77 -0.91
C LYS A 25 9.60 10.43 -1.39
N LEU A 26 10.31 9.73 -2.27
CA LEU A 26 9.92 8.40 -2.75
C LEU A 26 9.92 7.39 -1.60
N LYS A 27 10.97 7.34 -0.78
CA LYS A 27 11.02 6.49 0.42
C LYS A 27 9.87 6.76 1.38
N ALA A 28 9.55 8.04 1.60
CA ALA A 28 8.42 8.43 2.44
C ALA A 28 7.07 8.01 1.84
N TYR A 29 6.93 8.08 0.52
CA TYR A 29 5.75 7.60 -0.18
C TYR A 29 5.59 6.09 -0.06
N ASP A 30 6.64 5.32 -0.32
CA ASP A 30 6.64 3.86 -0.19
C ASP A 30 6.27 3.43 1.23
N SER A 31 6.83 4.10 2.23
CA SER A 31 6.49 3.87 3.64
C SER A 31 5.00 4.11 3.92
N ARG A 32 4.42 5.19 3.39
CA ARG A 32 2.99 5.48 3.54
C ARG A 32 2.11 4.45 2.84
N VAL A 33 2.49 4.00 1.64
CA VAL A 33 1.76 2.95 0.92
C VAL A 33 1.79 1.65 1.72
N ASN A 34 2.96 1.22 2.20
CA ASN A 34 3.10 0.02 3.03
C ASN A 34 2.27 0.13 4.30
N SER A 35 2.27 1.29 4.95
CA SER A 35 1.44 1.55 6.14
C SER A 35 -0.06 1.37 5.84
N ILE A 36 -0.53 1.83 4.67
CA ILE A 36 -1.94 1.66 4.25
C ILE A 36 -2.23 0.18 3.96
N MET A 37 -1.31 -0.52 3.30
CA MET A 37 -1.45 -1.94 2.93
C MET A 37 -1.62 -2.84 4.17
N GLU A 38 -1.03 -2.46 5.30
CA GLU A 38 -1.12 -3.16 6.58
C GLU A 38 -2.37 -2.79 7.40
N LEU A 39 -3.14 -1.76 7.02
CA LEU A 39 -4.31 -1.35 7.78
C LEU A 39 -5.38 -2.46 7.82
N PRO A 40 -5.93 -2.78 9.01
CA PRO A 40 -7.01 -3.75 9.11
C PRO A 40 -8.33 -3.12 8.62
N LEU A 41 -9.06 -3.88 7.81
CA LEU A 41 -10.40 -3.55 7.34
C LEU A 41 -11.45 -4.37 8.08
N THR A 42 -12.51 -3.69 8.52
CA THR A 42 -13.71 -4.33 9.08
C THR A 42 -14.52 -5.05 7.98
N PRO A 43 -15.38 -6.04 8.32
CA PRO A 43 -16.18 -6.74 7.33
C PRO A 43 -17.03 -5.84 6.44
N LYS A 44 -17.52 -4.72 6.97
CA LYS A 44 -18.26 -3.71 6.18
C LYS A 44 -17.38 -3.03 5.14
N GLN A 45 -16.16 -2.65 5.51
CA GLN A 45 -15.20 -2.04 4.57
C GLN A 45 -14.74 -3.04 3.52
N ILE A 46 -14.48 -4.28 3.91
CA ILE A 46 -14.13 -5.36 2.96
C ILE A 46 -15.27 -5.55 1.95
N ALA A 47 -16.53 -5.62 2.41
CA ALA A 47 -17.68 -5.73 1.52
C ALA A 47 -17.76 -4.57 0.51
N LEU A 48 -17.46 -3.34 0.92
CA LEU A 48 -17.39 -2.19 0.00
C LEU A 48 -16.26 -2.34 -1.03
N VAL A 49 -15.06 -2.75 -0.61
CA VAL A 49 -13.91 -2.93 -1.50
C VAL A 49 -14.19 -4.04 -2.53
N LEU A 50 -14.77 -5.16 -2.09
CA LEU A 50 -15.12 -6.30 -2.95
C LEU A 50 -16.46 -6.14 -3.69
N ASN A 51 -17.18 -5.05 -3.45
CA ASN A 51 -18.51 -4.78 -4.02
C ASN A 51 -19.55 -5.89 -3.70
N TYR A 52 -19.52 -6.42 -2.48
CA TYR A 52 -20.50 -7.36 -1.96
C TYR A 52 -21.66 -6.64 -1.26
N LYS A 53 -22.88 -7.16 -1.44
CA LYS A 53 -24.10 -6.55 -0.87
C LYS A 53 -24.23 -6.70 0.64
N THR A 54 -23.57 -7.71 1.24
CA THR A 54 -23.70 -8.04 2.66
C THR A 54 -22.37 -8.47 3.24
N THR A 55 -22.24 -8.39 4.57
CA THR A 55 -21.07 -8.89 5.30
C THR A 55 -21.08 -10.41 5.45
N THR A 56 -22.21 -11.08 5.26
CA THR A 56 -22.30 -12.56 5.33
C THR A 56 -21.40 -13.24 4.29
N SER A 57 -21.27 -12.66 3.10
CA SER A 57 -20.32 -13.14 2.10
C SER A 57 -18.87 -12.99 2.57
N ILE A 58 -18.56 -11.97 3.37
CA ILE A 58 -17.23 -11.75 3.95
C ILE A 58 -16.92 -12.77 5.05
N ASP A 59 -17.90 -13.06 5.91
CA ASP A 59 -17.73 -14.08 6.96
C ASP A 59 -17.37 -15.44 6.35
N ARG A 60 -17.99 -15.79 5.21
CA ARG A 60 -17.64 -17.00 4.45
C ARG A 60 -16.21 -16.97 3.91
N LEU A 61 -15.70 -15.83 3.46
CA LEU A 61 -14.31 -15.74 2.98
C LEU A 61 -13.32 -16.07 4.10
N PHE A 62 -13.61 -15.66 5.34
CA PHE A 62 -12.80 -16.05 6.49
C PHE A 62 -12.95 -17.54 6.84
N GLU A 63 -14.16 -18.10 6.74
CA GLU A 63 -14.41 -19.53 7.02
C GLU A 63 -13.73 -20.46 6.02
N LEU A 64 -13.69 -20.04 4.74
CA LEU A 64 -13.02 -20.76 3.67
C LEU A 64 -11.49 -20.58 3.68
N GLY A 65 -10.96 -19.71 4.54
CA GLY A 65 -9.54 -19.38 4.59
C GLY A 65 -9.06 -18.52 3.42
N SER A 66 -9.99 -17.93 2.65
CA SER A 66 -9.67 -17.00 1.55
C SER A 66 -9.20 -15.63 2.06
N LEU A 67 -9.56 -15.27 3.29
CA LEU A 67 -9.05 -14.12 4.04
C LEU A 67 -8.59 -14.57 5.43
N THR A 68 -7.51 -13.97 5.91
CA THR A 68 -6.87 -14.28 7.19
C THR A 68 -7.34 -13.29 8.24
N ASN A 69 -7.84 -13.79 9.37
CA ASN A 69 -8.23 -12.90 10.46
C ASN A 69 -7.00 -12.34 11.19
N VAL A 70 -6.77 -11.03 11.06
CA VAL A 70 -5.69 -10.32 11.78
C VAL A 70 -6.14 -9.70 13.10
N SER A 71 -7.44 -9.79 13.43
CA SER A 71 -7.99 -9.28 14.67
C SER A 71 -8.03 -10.34 15.77
N SER A 72 -7.63 -9.97 16.98
CA SER A 72 -7.74 -10.79 18.20
C SER A 72 -9.09 -10.66 18.91
N ASN A 73 -9.98 -9.79 18.42
CA ASN A 73 -11.32 -9.60 18.97
C ASN A 73 -12.39 -10.39 18.20
N ASN A 74 -13.66 -10.31 18.64
CA ASN A 74 -14.78 -11.04 18.02
C ASN A 74 -15.12 -10.61 16.58
N THR A 75 -14.55 -9.51 16.08
CA THR A 75 -14.76 -9.03 14.71
C THR A 75 -13.60 -9.45 13.83
N ARG A 76 -13.87 -10.30 12.84
CA ARG A 76 -12.86 -10.72 11.87
C ARG A 76 -12.45 -9.54 10.99
N MET A 77 -11.14 -9.32 10.84
CA MET A 77 -10.59 -8.26 10.01
C MET A 77 -9.49 -8.83 9.12
N ALA A 78 -9.28 -8.25 7.95
CA ALA A 78 -8.20 -8.59 7.04
C ALA A 78 -7.44 -7.31 6.64
N THR A 79 -6.19 -7.41 6.22
CA THR A 79 -5.43 -6.23 5.80
C THR A 79 -5.89 -5.72 4.44
N VAL A 80 -5.64 -4.44 4.14
CA VAL A 80 -5.87 -3.88 2.80
C VAL A 80 -5.16 -4.71 1.72
N ALA A 81 -3.92 -5.14 1.98
CA ALA A 81 -3.14 -5.96 1.06
C ALA A 81 -3.85 -7.25 0.66
N GLU A 82 -4.29 -8.02 1.65
CA GLU A 82 -4.93 -9.32 1.43
C GLU A 82 -6.27 -9.18 0.70
N VAL A 83 -7.05 -8.16 1.05
CA VAL A 83 -8.35 -7.90 0.41
C VAL A 83 -8.16 -7.49 -1.06
N LEU A 84 -7.15 -6.67 -1.37
CA LEU A 84 -6.84 -6.31 -2.75
C LEU A 84 -6.31 -7.52 -3.53
N GLU A 85 -5.44 -8.34 -2.94
CA GLU A 85 -4.93 -9.56 -3.58
C GLU A 85 -6.09 -10.50 -3.95
N TYR A 86 -7.02 -10.75 -3.03
CA TYR A 86 -8.24 -11.51 -3.29
C TYR A 86 -9.03 -10.92 -4.47
N LYS A 87 -9.29 -9.60 -4.44
CA LYS A 87 -10.04 -8.89 -5.48
C LYS A 87 -9.40 -9.02 -6.87
N PHE A 88 -8.07 -8.97 -6.94
CA PHE A 88 -7.35 -9.10 -8.20
C PHE A 88 -7.30 -10.54 -8.70
N LYS A 89 -7.23 -11.54 -7.81
CA LYS A 89 -7.34 -12.96 -8.17
C LYS A 89 -8.71 -13.28 -8.77
N GLU A 90 -9.81 -12.73 -8.25
CA GLU A 90 -11.16 -12.95 -8.81
C GLU A 90 -11.36 -12.35 -10.21
N ARG A 91 -10.47 -11.44 -10.66
CA ARG A 91 -10.59 -10.80 -11.99
C ARG A 91 -9.88 -11.56 -13.11
N ASN A 92 -9.04 -12.54 -12.78
CA ASN A 92 -8.23 -13.32 -13.71
C ASN A 92 -8.73 -14.77 -13.77
#